data_AF-A0A7S0WV05-F1
#
_entry.id   AF-A0A7S0WV05-F1
#
_cell.length_a   1.000
_cell.length_b   1.000
_cell.length_c   1.000
_cell.angle_alpha   90.00
_cell.angle_beta   90.00
_cell.angle_gamma   90.00
#
_symmetry.space_group_name_H-M   'P 1'
#
loop_
_entity.id
_entity.type
_entity.pdbx_description
1 polymer ?
#
loop_
_entity_poly.entity_id
_entity_poly.type
_entity_poly.pdbx_seq_one_letter_code
_entity_poly.pdbx_strand_id
1 'polypeptide(L)'
;KSCLYVASAPPEEAQEADQSDEKARVLTKELRLQCLPLKYKTLLDNVKEGKGAEVTAVDVSFCQLTDEDDFDDLLEAMKQCENAQTLDLSYNNFQDASVQKLIGPLATG
;
A
#
# COMPACT_ATOMS: atom_id res chain seq x y z
N LYS A 1 0.05 -59.14 -8.38
CA LYS A 1 -0.07 -58.57 -7.01
C LYS A 1 0.61 -57.20 -7.06
N SER A 2 -0.16 -56.15 -7.30
CA SER A 2 0.35 -54.77 -7.42
C SER A 2 -0.45 -53.91 -6.46
N CYS A 3 0.20 -53.36 -5.44
CA CYS A 3 -0.29 -52.25 -4.63
C CYS A 3 0.90 -51.35 -4.34
N LEU A 4 1.08 -50.32 -5.16
CA LEU A 4 1.94 -49.18 -4.84
C LEU A 4 1.19 -48.30 -3.85
N TYR A 5 1.76 -48.13 -2.66
CA TYR A 5 1.32 -47.18 -1.66
C TYR A 5 1.66 -45.77 -2.16
N VAL A 6 0.67 -44.97 -2.51
CA VAL A 6 0.83 -43.52 -2.65
C VAL A 6 0.26 -42.90 -1.39
N ALA A 7 1.15 -42.54 -0.47
CA ALA A 7 0.77 -41.73 0.69
C ALA A 7 0.45 -40.31 0.17
N SER A 8 -0.84 -39.98 0.10
CA SER A 8 -1.26 -38.58 0.01
C SER A 8 -0.92 -37.90 1.34
N ALA A 9 -0.04 -36.90 1.28
CA ALA A 9 0.18 -35.98 2.39
C ALA A 9 -1.15 -35.27 2.74
N PRO A 10 -1.42 -35.02 4.04
CA PRO A 10 -2.68 -34.41 4.48
C PRO A 10 -2.79 -32.94 4.04
N PRO A 11 -4.02 -32.43 3.81
CA PRO A 11 -4.27 -31.08 3.31
C PRO A 11 -3.93 -29.94 4.30
N GLU A 12 -3.51 -30.23 5.53
CA GLU A 12 -3.17 -29.21 6.54
C GLU A 12 -1.87 -28.46 6.22
N GLU A 13 -0.87 -29.10 5.60
CA GLU A 13 0.42 -28.46 5.29
C GLU A 13 0.31 -27.38 4.20
N ALA A 14 -0.72 -27.43 3.36
CA ALA A 14 -0.95 -26.44 2.30
C ALA A 14 -1.60 -25.14 2.81
N GLN A 15 -2.35 -25.18 3.92
CA GLN A 15 -3.02 -24.01 4.48
C GLN A 15 -2.11 -23.18 5.40
N GLU A 16 -1.09 -23.81 6.01
CA GLU A 16 -0.15 -23.11 6.90
C GLU A 16 0.91 -22.30 6.13
N ALA A 17 1.33 -22.78 4.95
CA ALA A 17 2.28 -22.06 4.09
C ALA A 17 1.70 -20.73 3.57
N ASP A 18 0.42 -20.71 3.20
CA ASP A 18 -0.27 -19.53 2.66
C ASP A 18 -0.49 -18.44 3.74
N GLN A 19 -0.81 -18.84 4.98
CA GLN A 19 -0.98 -17.90 6.10
C GLN A 19 0.37 -17.35 6.63
N SER A 20 1.43 -18.15 6.53
CA SER A 20 2.79 -17.75 6.87
C SER A 20 3.27 -16.59 5.98
N ASP A 21 3.07 -16.70 4.67
CA ASP A 21 3.49 -15.68 3.71
C ASP A 21 2.68 -14.39 3.86
N GLU A 22 1.36 -14.48 4.06
CA GLU A 22 0.52 -13.28 4.27
C GLU A 22 0.92 -12.53 5.54
N LYS A 23 1.16 -13.25 6.64
CA LYS A 23 1.61 -12.62 7.90
C LYS A 23 2.98 -11.95 7.74
N ALA A 24 3.90 -12.56 6.99
CA ALA A 24 5.20 -11.98 6.70
C ALA A 24 5.07 -10.70 5.83
N ARG A 25 4.15 -10.68 4.86
CA ARG A 25 3.86 -9.50 4.03
C ARG A 25 3.28 -8.35 4.86
N VAL A 26 2.29 -8.63 5.71
CA VAL A 26 1.70 -7.63 6.62
C VAL A 26 2.76 -7.04 7.55
N LEU A 27 3.59 -7.90 8.17
CA LEU A 27 4.66 -7.45 9.06
C LEU A 27 5.69 -6.58 8.32
N THR A 28 6.03 -6.96 7.08
CA THR A 28 6.94 -6.20 6.21
C THR A 28 6.35 -4.83 5.87
N LYS A 29 5.04 -4.75 5.56
CA LYS A 29 4.33 -3.49 5.33
C LYS A 29 4.34 -2.60 6.57
N GLU A 30 4.04 -3.15 7.76
CA GLU A 30 4.07 -2.37 9.01
C GLU A 30 5.48 -1.85 9.35
N LEU A 31 6.52 -2.68 9.20
CA LEU A 31 7.91 -2.27 9.38
C LEU A 31 8.30 -1.17 8.40
N ARG A 32 7.86 -1.27 7.13
CA ARG A 32 8.10 -0.25 6.11
C ARG A 32 7.43 1.08 6.47
N LEU A 33 6.16 1.04 6.89
CA LEU A 33 5.42 2.23 7.36
C LEU A 33 6.10 2.92 8.56
N GLN A 34 6.81 2.17 9.42
CA GLN A 34 7.60 2.76 10.51
C GLN A 34 8.87 3.48 10.02
N CYS A 35 9.41 3.10 8.86
CA CYS A 35 10.58 3.73 8.25
C CYS A 35 10.21 4.87 7.28
N LEU A 36 8.93 5.08 7.00
CA LEU A 36 8.50 6.15 6.11
C LEU A 36 8.71 7.53 6.74
N PRO A 37 8.98 8.56 5.93
CA PRO A 37 9.10 9.92 6.44
C PRO A 37 7.85 10.35 7.19
N LEU A 38 8.06 11.10 8.29
CA LEU A 38 7.00 11.58 9.18
C LEU A 38 5.83 12.21 8.43
N LYS A 39 6.09 12.93 7.35
CA LYS A 39 5.05 13.58 6.54
C LYS A 39 4.06 12.62 5.89
N TYR A 40 4.51 11.46 5.40
CA TYR A 40 3.61 10.44 4.85
C TYR A 40 2.74 9.84 5.95
N LYS A 41 3.34 9.55 7.11
CA LYS A 41 2.61 9.06 8.28
C LYS A 41 1.57 10.08 8.76
N THR A 42 1.94 11.35 8.86
CA THR A 42 1.02 12.43 9.25
C THR A 42 -0.15 12.57 8.29
N LEU A 43 0.08 12.41 6.98
CA LEU A 43 -0.99 12.39 5.99
C LEU A 43 -1.97 11.24 6.29
N LEU A 44 -1.48 10.02 6.45
CA LEU A 44 -2.31 8.85 6.73
C LEU A 44 -3.06 8.97 8.06
N ASP A 45 -2.42 9.52 9.09
CA ASP A 45 -3.04 9.74 10.39
C ASP A 45 -4.15 10.81 10.31
N ASN A 46 -3.94 11.92 9.59
CA ASN A 46 -4.97 12.94 9.34
C ASN A 46 -6.19 12.34 8.64
N VAL A 47 -5.95 11.49 7.64
CA VAL A 47 -7.00 10.78 6.90
C VAL A 47 -7.76 9.83 7.82
N LYS A 48 -7.05 9.02 8.63
CA LYS A 48 -7.67 8.11 9.62
C LYS A 48 -8.49 8.84 10.69
N GLU A 49 -8.08 10.05 11.06
CA GLU A 49 -8.80 10.92 11.99
C GLU A 49 -9.99 11.66 11.34
N GLY A 50 -10.24 11.46 10.05
CA GLY A 50 -11.31 12.14 9.32
C GLY A 50 -11.03 13.61 9.01
N LYS A 51 -9.78 14.05 9.14
CA LYS A 51 -9.31 15.42 8.88
C LYS A 51 -8.80 15.60 7.45
N GLY A 52 -9.04 14.65 6.56
CA GLY A 52 -8.61 14.73 5.15
C GLY A 52 -9.08 16.03 4.47
N ALA A 53 -10.31 16.47 4.72
CA ALA A 53 -10.86 17.70 4.14
C ALA A 53 -10.15 18.98 4.62
N GLU A 54 -9.39 18.94 5.70
CA GLU A 54 -8.58 20.07 6.18
C GLU A 54 -7.21 20.16 5.49
N VAL A 55 -6.81 19.09 4.78
CA VAL A 55 -5.54 19.02 4.06
C VAL A 55 -5.64 19.81 2.76
N THR A 56 -4.89 20.91 2.68
CA THR A 56 -4.83 21.79 1.48
C THR A 56 -3.61 21.50 0.59
N ALA A 57 -2.63 20.76 1.11
CA ALA A 57 -1.41 20.39 0.40
C ALA A 57 -1.00 18.96 0.79
N VAL A 58 -0.82 18.11 -0.22
CA VAL A 58 -0.31 16.75 -0.06
C VAL A 58 1.14 16.73 -0.51
N ASP A 59 2.08 16.79 0.44
CA ASP A 59 3.51 16.62 0.18
C ASP A 59 3.95 15.23 0.64
N VAL A 60 4.20 14.35 -0.32
CA VAL A 60 4.79 13.03 -0.12
C VAL A 60 6.07 12.87 -0.93
N SER A 61 6.75 13.98 -1.23
CA SER A 61 8.03 13.95 -1.92
C SER A 61 9.10 13.24 -1.08
N PHE A 62 10.07 12.55 -1.70
CA PHE A 62 11.12 11.81 -0.97
C PHE A 62 10.60 10.77 0.04
N CYS A 63 9.39 10.25 -0.15
CA CYS A 63 8.81 9.24 0.74
C CYS A 63 9.24 7.82 0.39
N GLN A 64 10.09 7.63 -0.63
CA GLN A 64 10.51 6.30 -1.07
C GLN A 64 9.30 5.37 -1.27
N LEU A 65 8.23 5.92 -1.84
CA LEU A 65 7.08 5.13 -2.25
C LEU A 65 7.50 4.37 -3.51
N THR A 66 7.50 3.04 -3.42
CA THR A 66 8.08 2.16 -4.47
C THR A 66 7.14 1.06 -4.90
N ASP A 67 6.21 0.67 -4.03
CA ASP A 67 5.41 -0.53 -4.20
C ASP A 67 3.96 -0.14 -4.53
N GLU A 68 3.20 -1.06 -5.14
CA GLU A 68 1.80 -0.79 -5.48
C GLU A 68 0.94 -0.50 -4.24
N ASP A 69 1.21 -1.17 -3.11
CA ASP A 69 0.46 -0.99 -1.86
C ASP A 69 0.57 0.44 -1.33
N ASP A 70 1.75 1.05 -1.45
CA ASP A 70 1.99 2.44 -1.04
C ASP A 70 1.17 3.43 -1.84
N PHE A 71 0.97 3.06 -3.10
CA PHE A 71 0.23 3.85 -4.06
C PHE A 71 -1.26 3.76 -3.82
N ASP A 72 -1.76 2.57 -3.53
CA ASP A 72 -3.16 2.34 -3.21
C ASP A 72 -3.54 3.05 -1.89
N ASP A 73 -2.68 2.96 -0.85
CA ASP A 73 -2.85 3.71 0.41
C ASP A 73 -2.86 5.24 0.16
N LEU A 74 -1.97 5.74 -0.71
CA LEU A 74 -1.92 7.15 -1.08
C LEU A 74 -3.18 7.60 -1.84
N LEU A 75 -3.68 6.78 -2.77
CA LEU A 75 -4.90 7.07 -3.52
C LEU A 75 -6.12 7.14 -2.62
N GLU A 76 -6.25 6.22 -1.66
CA GLU A 76 -7.32 6.27 -0.66
C GLU A 76 -7.23 7.52 0.23
N ALA A 77 -6.02 7.89 0.63
CA ALA A 77 -5.77 9.12 1.37
C ALA A 77 -6.17 10.36 0.55
N MET A 78 -5.77 10.41 -0.72
CA MET A 78 -6.08 11.52 -1.61
C MET A 78 -7.58 11.72 -1.84
N LYS A 79 -8.37 10.63 -1.91
CA LYS A 79 -9.83 10.73 -2.03
C LYS A 79 -10.48 11.46 -0.84
N GLN A 80 -9.86 11.41 0.33
CA GLN A 80 -10.34 12.11 1.52
C GLN A 80 -9.78 13.53 1.63
N CYS A 81 -8.72 13.84 0.89
CA CYS A 81 -8.11 15.17 0.79
C CYS A 81 -8.73 16.00 -0.35
N GLU A 82 -10.07 16.08 -0.40
CA GLU A 82 -10.81 16.73 -1.50
C GLU A 82 -10.47 18.23 -1.68
N ASN A 83 -10.02 18.90 -0.62
CA ASN A 83 -9.65 20.31 -0.65
C ASN A 83 -8.15 20.55 -0.95
N ALA A 84 -7.39 19.48 -1.22
CA ALA A 84 -5.98 19.60 -1.56
C ALA A 84 -5.81 20.28 -2.93
N GLN A 85 -5.11 21.42 -2.95
CA GLN A 85 -4.85 22.19 -4.16
C GLN A 85 -3.48 21.89 -4.75
N THR A 86 -2.60 21.29 -3.96
CA THR A 86 -1.22 20.98 -4.35
C THR A 86 -0.90 19.54 -3.99
N LEU A 87 -0.23 18.86 -4.93
CA LEU A 87 0.21 17.50 -4.81
C LEU A 87 1.67 17.44 -5.24
N ASP A 88 2.57 17.11 -4.30
CA ASP A 88 3.98 16.88 -4.58
C ASP A 88 4.33 15.41 -4.37
N LEU A 89 4.60 14.73 -5.49
CA LEU A 89 5.01 13.33 -5.57
C LEU A 89 6.50 13.18 -5.93
N SER A 90 7.26 14.27 -5.97
CA SER A 90 8.63 14.28 -6.49
C SER A 90 9.59 13.38 -5.69
N TYR A 91 10.64 12.89 -6.36
CA TYR A 91 11.66 12.04 -5.72
C TYR A 91 11.12 10.77 -5.04
N ASN A 92 10.05 10.21 -5.61
CA ASN A 92 9.63 8.83 -5.36
C ASN A 92 9.97 7.96 -6.56
N ASN A 93 10.01 6.65 -6.35
CA ASN A 93 10.36 5.70 -7.39
C ASN A 93 9.15 4.84 -7.76
N PHE A 94 8.10 5.52 -8.25
CA PHE A 94 6.88 4.85 -8.70
C PHE A 94 7.16 4.02 -9.95
N GLN A 95 6.62 2.81 -9.97
CA GLN A 95 6.63 1.97 -11.16
C GLN A 95 5.55 2.44 -12.15
N ASP A 96 5.71 2.12 -13.43
CA ASP A 96 4.76 2.52 -14.49
C ASP A 96 3.32 2.10 -14.16
N ALA A 97 3.13 0.91 -13.58
CA ALA A 97 1.82 0.40 -13.17
C ALA A 97 1.16 1.31 -12.11
N SER A 98 1.92 1.76 -11.11
CA SER A 98 1.45 2.69 -10.08
C SER A 98 1.06 4.04 -10.68
N VAL A 99 1.87 4.57 -11.61
CA VAL A 99 1.56 5.85 -12.27
C VAL A 99 0.29 5.76 -13.13
N GLN A 100 0.07 4.63 -13.81
CA GLN A 100 -1.17 4.42 -14.59
C GLN A 100 -2.43 4.46 -13.71
N LYS A 101 -2.36 3.96 -12.47
CA LYS A 101 -3.46 4.07 -11.49
C LYS A 101 -3.75 5.52 -11.10
N LEU A 102 -2.77 6.43 -11.21
CA LEU A 102 -2.93 7.86 -10.87
C LEU A 102 -3.65 8.66 -11.94
N ILE A 103 -3.52 8.26 -13.21
CA ILE A 103 -4.02 9.03 -14.36
C ILE A 103 -5.54 9.18 -14.28
N GLY A 104 -6.26 8.13 -13.89
CA GLY A 104 -7.72 8.18 -13.76
C GLY A 104 -8.19 9.24 -12.75
N PRO A 105 -7.81 9.13 -11.47
CA PRO A 105 -8.16 10.09 -10.42
C PRO A 105 -7.76 11.54 -10.72
N LEU A 106 -6.58 11.77 -11.33
CA LEU A 106 -6.12 13.11 -11.68
C LEU A 106 -6.79 13.67 -12.94
N ALA A 107 -7.19 12.82 -13.90
CA ALA A 107 -7.84 13.28 -15.13
C ALA A 107 -9.30 13.73 -14.92
N THR A 108 -9.88 13.41 -13.77
CA THR A 108 -11.24 13.81 -13.38
C THR A 108 -11.30 15.04 -12.47
N GLY A 109 -10.16 15.63 -12.13
CA GLY A 109 -10.06 16.87 -11.33
C GLY A 109 -10.31 18.14 -12.12
#